data_AF-A0A1H7SYU5-F1
#
_entry.id   AF-A0A1H7SYU5-F1
#
_cell.length_a   1.000
_cell.length_b   1.000
_cell.length_c   1.000
_cell.angle_alpha   90.00
_cell.angle_beta   90.00
_cell.angle_gamma   90.00
#
_symmetry.space_group_name_H-M   'P 1'
#
loop_
_entity.id
_entity.type
_entity.pdbx_description
1 polymer ?
#
loop_
_entity_poly.entity_id
_entity_poly.type
_entity_poly.pdbx_seq_one_letter_code
_entity_poly.pdbx_strand_id
1 'polypeptide(L)'
;MAHKLPDPAPAPKYRPAFGAARFSADTSHGSRLTYLVSVLSSCATLSLLTACGGGTGADTAPTASAAAATESTDTSISQARGRVSIQAAAAALPSTTTTIVASALNACTQAVSSWDVKLSACSGGTDQNFVFHPVSGSSSVYTIESASIKGACLKPESTRAGAYVQLDTCDTSTSQQFQVLMQADGLHVELRNIASGLCLVGASKLGTLGFSTATCSSSNANEIFSLSSLASAPAPAPAPTPAPSPAPAPAPTPAPSPAPSPAPAPTPAPAPAPTPAPAPAPTPAPAPAPAPAPAPAPAPAPAPAPGSWYKPTATATWTWQLTGKLDTTVNATVYDIDLFDNTAATIAQLKAAGRRVVCYFSAGSAEDWRSDYAQFITADKGKGLDGWPGEYWVDTRSATVRAVMTARLDLAKSKGCDAVEPDNVDGYTNKSGLPLTAATQLDYNQFLATQAHARGLGIGLKNDVDQIAALQPSFDFAVNEQCNEYSECGGYSAFTSNNKPVFNAEYASKYVKNTSGARDKLCTASRAANIRTLVLPLDLDGSFRYSCD
;
A
#
# COMPACT_ATOMS: atom_id res chain seq x y z
N MET A 1 -57.03 38.31 -12.72
CA MET A 1 -57.57 36.97 -13.01
C MET A 1 -56.41 35.98 -12.94
N ALA A 2 -56.46 35.06 -11.97
CA ALA A 2 -55.40 34.12 -11.69
C ALA A 2 -55.39 33.00 -12.76
N HIS A 3 -54.25 32.78 -13.40
CA HIS A 3 -54.01 31.55 -14.18
C HIS A 3 -53.11 30.61 -13.36
N LYS A 4 -53.72 29.49 -13.01
CA LYS A 4 -53.15 28.32 -12.31
C LYS A 4 -52.04 27.71 -13.17
N LEU A 5 -50.83 27.60 -12.63
CA LEU A 5 -49.78 26.73 -13.17
C LEU A 5 -50.13 25.27 -12.86
N PRO A 6 -49.93 24.31 -13.78
CA PRO A 6 -50.09 22.89 -13.49
C PRO A 6 -48.90 22.35 -12.67
N ASP A 7 -49.18 21.43 -11.76
CA ASP A 7 -48.19 20.76 -10.90
C ASP A 7 -47.11 20.00 -11.72
N PRO A 8 -45.85 19.97 -11.25
CA PRO A 8 -44.79 19.21 -11.90
C PRO A 8 -45.02 17.69 -11.72
N ALA A 9 -44.95 16.97 -12.84
CA ALA A 9 -44.98 15.51 -12.87
C ALA A 9 -43.77 14.91 -12.12
N PRO A 10 -43.93 13.76 -11.44
CA PRO A 10 -42.83 13.10 -10.74
C PRO A 10 -41.78 12.57 -11.72
N ALA A 11 -40.50 12.81 -11.42
CA ALA A 11 -39.36 12.30 -12.16
C ALA A 11 -39.38 10.75 -12.25
N PRO A 12 -39.06 10.15 -13.40
CA PRO A 12 -39.07 8.70 -13.57
C PRO A 12 -37.95 8.05 -12.75
N LYS A 13 -38.35 7.05 -11.96
CA LYS A 13 -37.49 6.20 -11.15
C LYS A 13 -36.51 5.40 -12.01
N TYR A 14 -35.26 5.45 -11.61
CA TYR A 14 -34.09 4.73 -12.14
C TYR A 14 -34.36 3.22 -12.28
N ARG A 15 -34.21 2.69 -13.50
CA ARG A 15 -34.03 1.25 -13.77
C ARG A 15 -32.75 1.09 -14.60
N PRO A 16 -31.71 0.40 -14.10
CA PRO A 16 -30.54 0.12 -14.92
C PRO A 16 -30.90 -0.94 -15.97
N ALA A 17 -30.74 -0.58 -17.24
CA ALA A 17 -30.85 -1.50 -18.36
C ALA A 17 -29.51 -2.21 -18.56
N PHE A 18 -29.41 -3.44 -18.05
CA PHE A 18 -28.36 -4.39 -18.44
C PHE A 18 -28.73 -5.01 -19.80
N GLY A 19 -27.93 -4.73 -20.82
CA GLY A 19 -27.92 -5.48 -22.07
C GLY A 19 -27.17 -6.79 -21.90
N ALA A 20 -27.85 -7.83 -21.41
CA ALA A 20 -27.35 -9.20 -21.48
C ALA A 20 -27.40 -9.68 -22.94
N ALA A 21 -26.23 -9.91 -23.54
CA ALA A 21 -26.12 -10.62 -24.80
C ALA A 21 -26.58 -12.08 -24.59
N ARG A 22 -27.69 -12.43 -25.23
CA ARG A 22 -28.20 -13.81 -25.31
C ARG A 22 -27.28 -14.62 -26.23
N PHE A 23 -26.55 -15.59 -25.68
CA PHE A 23 -26.09 -16.73 -26.46
C PHE A 23 -27.22 -17.77 -26.51
N SER A 24 -27.69 -18.04 -27.71
CA SER A 24 -28.64 -19.11 -28.00
C SER A 24 -27.91 -20.44 -27.91
N ALA A 25 -28.37 -21.32 -27.01
CA ALA A 25 -27.94 -22.71 -26.97
C ALA A 25 -28.59 -23.47 -28.13
N ASP A 26 -27.77 -24.07 -28.98
CA ASP A 26 -28.18 -25.14 -29.89
C ASP A 26 -27.82 -26.48 -29.25
N THR A 27 -28.82 -27.32 -29.06
CA THR A 27 -28.72 -28.65 -28.48
C THR A 27 -28.60 -29.69 -29.58
N SER A 28 -27.51 -30.46 -29.62
CA SER A 28 -27.58 -31.83 -30.12
C SER A 28 -26.43 -32.72 -29.60
N HIS A 29 -26.79 -33.94 -29.20
CA HIS A 29 -25.95 -35.11 -28.83
C HIS A 29 -25.16 -34.97 -27.51
N GLY A 30 -25.38 -35.74 -26.42
CA GLY A 30 -25.86 -37.11 -26.29
C GLY A 30 -24.69 -38.03 -25.97
N SER A 31 -24.37 -38.27 -24.68
CA SER A 31 -23.92 -39.57 -24.11
C SER A 31 -23.53 -39.46 -22.63
N ARG A 32 -24.00 -40.44 -21.87
CA ARG A 32 -23.77 -40.69 -20.43
C ARG A 32 -22.33 -41.16 -20.17
N LEU A 33 -21.78 -40.85 -19.00
CA LEU A 33 -21.04 -41.83 -18.20
C LEU A 33 -21.03 -41.47 -16.71
N THR A 34 -21.33 -42.48 -15.92
CA THR A 34 -21.47 -42.54 -14.45
C THR A 34 -20.10 -42.82 -13.78
N TYR A 35 -20.09 -42.83 -12.44
CA TYR A 35 -19.12 -43.35 -11.45
C TYR A 35 -18.38 -42.26 -10.65
N LEU A 36 -18.18 -42.34 -9.33
CA LEU A 36 -18.78 -43.13 -8.24
C LEU A 36 -18.29 -42.49 -6.93
N VAL A 37 -19.12 -42.50 -5.89
CA VAL A 37 -18.77 -42.16 -4.51
C VAL A 37 -18.25 -43.40 -3.79
N SER A 38 -17.16 -43.29 -3.01
CA SER A 38 -16.83 -44.19 -1.88
C SER A 38 -15.77 -43.48 -1.01
N VAL A 39 -16.06 -43.06 0.23
CA VAL A 39 -16.28 -43.78 1.52
C VAL A 39 -14.98 -44.07 2.28
N LEU A 40 -15.00 -43.55 3.51
CA LEU A 40 -14.11 -43.72 4.67
C LEU A 40 -13.66 -45.15 4.97
N SER A 41 -12.44 -45.29 5.50
CA SER A 41 -12.14 -45.83 6.86
C SER A 41 -10.71 -46.39 6.94
N SER A 42 -9.93 -45.99 7.95
CA SER A 42 -9.49 -46.89 9.04
C SER A 42 -8.21 -46.41 9.76
N CYS A 43 -8.41 -46.21 11.07
CA CYS A 43 -7.60 -46.47 12.26
C CYS A 43 -6.06 -46.64 12.24
N ALA A 44 -5.52 -46.02 13.30
CA ALA A 44 -4.20 -46.13 13.91
C ALA A 44 -3.80 -47.54 14.39
N THR A 45 -2.49 -47.78 14.51
CA THR A 45 -1.71 -48.07 15.75
C THR A 45 -0.30 -48.57 15.37
N LEU A 46 0.76 -47.94 15.89
CA LEU A 46 1.61 -48.35 17.02
C LEU A 46 2.73 -49.36 16.65
N SER A 47 4.00 -48.95 16.84
CA SER A 47 5.18 -49.80 17.05
C SER A 47 6.29 -48.93 17.65
N LEU A 48 6.51 -49.00 18.97
CA LEU A 48 7.43 -49.88 19.71
C LEU A 48 8.85 -49.28 19.88
N LEU A 49 9.14 -48.92 21.13
CA LEU A 49 10.48 -48.73 21.71
C LEU A 49 11.09 -50.08 22.10
N THR A 50 12.42 -50.20 21.95
CA THR A 50 13.39 -50.88 22.86
C THR A 50 14.77 -50.79 22.19
N ALA A 51 15.95 -50.69 22.82
CA ALA A 51 16.48 -50.32 24.13
C ALA A 51 18.03 -50.53 24.07
N CYS A 52 18.75 -50.11 25.13
CA CYS A 52 20.19 -50.28 25.46
C CYS A 52 21.11 -49.21 24.85
N GLY A 53 21.72 -48.27 25.59
CA GLY A 53 22.48 -48.34 26.85
C GLY A 53 23.96 -48.08 26.48
N GLY A 54 24.82 -47.26 27.10
CA GLY A 54 24.90 -46.42 28.28
C GLY A 54 26.41 -46.14 28.46
N GLY A 55 26.84 -44.97 28.93
CA GLY A 55 28.23 -44.80 29.43
C GLY A 55 28.98 -43.49 29.15
N THR A 56 28.92 -42.58 30.13
CA THR A 56 30.03 -41.84 30.79
C THR A 56 31.00 -40.90 30.06
N GLY A 57 31.15 -39.69 30.63
CA GLY A 57 32.41 -38.93 30.81
C GLY A 57 32.64 -37.78 29.81
N ALA A 58 32.40 -36.52 30.17
CA ALA A 58 33.21 -35.60 30.98
C ALA A 58 34.19 -34.74 30.16
N ASP A 59 34.03 -33.42 30.32
CA ASP A 59 34.99 -32.30 30.24
C ASP A 59 35.96 -32.18 29.06
N THR A 60 35.90 -31.04 28.36
CA THR A 60 36.88 -29.93 28.52
C THR A 60 36.67 -28.85 27.44
N ALA A 61 36.61 -27.58 27.88
CA ALA A 61 36.85 -26.41 27.03
C ALA A 61 38.36 -26.31 26.70
N PRO A 62 38.73 -25.57 25.65
CA PRO A 62 39.39 -24.27 25.89
C PRO A 62 38.86 -23.17 24.92
N THR A 63 38.51 -21.99 25.41
CA THR A 63 39.35 -20.77 25.50
C THR A 63 40.15 -20.42 24.23
N ALA A 64 39.88 -19.24 23.66
CA ALA A 64 40.71 -18.04 23.89
C ALA A 64 40.61 -17.01 22.74
N SER A 65 40.62 -15.73 23.18
CA SER A 65 41.35 -14.57 22.61
C SER A 65 40.90 -14.03 21.23
N ALA A 66 40.22 -12.88 21.13
CA ALA A 66 40.68 -11.50 21.40
C ALA A 66 41.62 -10.91 20.33
N ALA A 67 41.17 -9.82 19.68
CA ALA A 67 41.93 -8.67 19.18
C ALA A 67 40.91 -7.73 18.49
N ALA A 68 40.57 -6.58 19.09
CA ALA A 68 41.29 -5.30 19.07
C ALA A 68 40.94 -4.44 17.84
N ALA A 69 40.46 -3.23 18.15
CA ALA A 69 40.06 -2.14 17.26
C ALA A 69 41.25 -1.32 16.73
N THR A 70 41.04 -0.55 15.66
CA THR A 70 41.53 0.84 15.39
C THR A 70 41.10 1.28 13.97
N GLU A 71 40.34 2.38 13.79
CA GLU A 71 40.74 3.72 13.26
C GLU A 71 41.26 3.71 11.79
N SER A 72 41.06 4.66 10.86
CA SER A 72 40.40 5.97 10.70
C SER A 72 40.71 6.45 9.24
N THR A 73 40.20 7.64 8.85
CA THR A 73 40.57 8.56 7.73
C THR A 73 39.88 8.44 6.33
N ASP A 74 38.91 9.34 6.08
CA ASP A 74 38.96 10.56 5.21
C ASP A 74 39.88 10.52 3.94
N THR A 75 39.63 11.02 2.72
CA THR A 75 38.77 12.08 2.14
C THR A 75 38.74 11.98 0.59
N SER A 76 37.73 12.58 -0.06
CA SER A 76 37.75 13.31 -1.37
C SER A 76 37.33 12.64 -2.71
N ILE A 77 36.14 13.07 -3.17
CA ILE A 77 35.70 13.56 -4.50
C ILE A 77 36.22 12.87 -5.77
N SER A 78 35.31 12.20 -6.52
CA SER A 78 35.22 12.39 -7.97
C SER A 78 33.76 12.32 -8.44
N GLN A 79 33.36 13.29 -9.26
CA GLN A 79 32.09 13.29 -9.97
C GLN A 79 32.03 12.11 -10.93
N ALA A 80 31.08 11.19 -10.70
CA ALA A 80 30.61 10.28 -11.72
C ALA A 80 29.08 10.28 -11.66
N ARG A 81 28.44 10.44 -12.82
CA ARG A 81 26.99 10.34 -13.00
C ARG A 81 26.53 8.91 -12.64
N GLY A 82 26.23 8.68 -11.36
CA GLY A 82 25.65 7.44 -10.87
C GLY A 82 24.27 7.72 -10.29
N ARG A 83 23.25 7.02 -10.79
CA ARG A 83 21.95 6.94 -10.11
C ARG A 83 22.21 6.43 -8.70
N VAL A 84 21.94 7.25 -7.69
CA VAL A 84 21.88 6.81 -6.30
C VAL A 84 20.58 6.03 -6.15
N SER A 85 20.65 4.70 -6.31
CA SER A 85 19.59 3.82 -5.83
C SER A 85 19.66 3.81 -4.31
N ILE A 86 18.76 4.54 -3.66
CA ILE A 86 18.52 4.37 -2.23
C ILE A 86 17.65 3.12 -2.10
N GLN A 87 18.29 1.96 -2.12
CA GLN A 87 17.66 0.70 -1.76
C GLN A 87 17.79 0.59 -0.25
N ALA A 88 16.67 0.65 0.47
CA ALA A 88 16.66 0.38 1.89
C ALA A 88 17.21 -1.04 2.11
N ALA A 89 18.34 -1.15 2.81
CA ALA A 89 18.91 -2.46 3.13
C ALA A 89 17.93 -3.19 4.05
N ALA A 90 17.39 -4.31 3.57
CA ALA A 90 16.61 -5.23 4.37
C ALA A 90 17.46 -5.72 5.55
N ALA A 91 16.82 -5.97 6.70
CA ALA A 91 17.38 -6.91 7.65
C ALA A 91 17.59 -8.26 6.94
N ALA A 92 18.76 -8.88 7.10
CA ALA A 92 19.07 -10.13 6.44
C ALA A 92 18.02 -11.20 6.81
N LEU A 93 17.42 -11.83 5.80
CA LEU A 93 16.66 -13.06 5.99
C LEU A 93 17.61 -14.11 6.58
N PRO A 94 17.27 -14.72 7.74
CA PRO A 94 17.98 -15.91 8.19
C PRO A 94 17.76 -17.06 7.19
N SER A 95 18.51 -18.15 7.33
CA SER A 95 18.27 -19.35 6.51
C SER A 95 16.88 -19.92 6.82
N THR A 96 15.87 -19.46 6.09
CA THR A 96 14.46 -19.80 6.32
C THR A 96 13.86 -20.45 5.09
N THR A 97 13.06 -21.48 5.33
CA THR A 97 12.16 -22.04 4.33
C THR A 97 10.99 -21.07 4.13
N THR A 98 10.77 -20.62 2.90
CA THR A 98 9.69 -19.70 2.55
C THR A 98 9.05 -20.09 1.23
N THR A 99 7.77 -19.81 1.09
CA THR A 99 7.10 -19.84 -0.20
C THR A 99 7.38 -18.53 -0.95
N ILE A 100 7.66 -18.64 -2.25
CA ILE A 100 7.82 -17.48 -3.14
C ILE A 100 6.51 -17.34 -3.91
N VAL A 101 5.80 -16.23 -3.71
CA VAL A 101 4.49 -15.99 -4.33
C VAL A 101 4.63 -14.84 -5.32
N ALA A 102 4.33 -15.10 -6.59
CA ALA A 102 4.34 -14.07 -7.64
C ALA A 102 3.16 -13.12 -7.46
N SER A 103 3.42 -11.83 -7.24
CA SER A 103 2.39 -10.85 -6.91
C SER A 103 1.38 -10.65 -8.03
N ALA A 104 1.80 -10.72 -9.30
CA ALA A 104 0.89 -10.57 -10.45
C ALA A 104 -0.21 -11.63 -10.55
N LEU A 105 0.07 -12.87 -10.10
CA LEU A 105 -0.85 -14.00 -10.27
C LEU A 105 -1.35 -14.59 -8.95
N ASN A 106 -0.82 -14.10 -7.82
CA ASN A 106 -0.99 -14.71 -6.50
C ASN A 106 -0.74 -16.23 -6.54
N ALA A 107 0.30 -16.62 -7.27
CA ALA A 107 0.64 -18.01 -7.56
C ALA A 107 2.01 -18.34 -6.97
N CYS A 108 2.16 -19.59 -6.52
CA CYS A 108 3.36 -20.04 -5.87
C CYS A 108 4.34 -20.60 -6.90
N THR A 109 5.61 -20.26 -6.74
CA THR A 109 6.71 -20.98 -7.39
C THR A 109 6.66 -22.43 -6.93
N GLN A 110 6.72 -23.39 -7.86
CA GLN A 110 6.68 -24.82 -7.58
C GLN A 110 7.80 -25.54 -8.33
N ALA A 111 8.63 -26.29 -7.59
CA ALA A 111 9.53 -27.30 -8.15
C ALA A 111 8.72 -28.48 -8.70
N VAL A 112 8.92 -28.84 -9.96
CA VAL A 112 8.14 -29.90 -10.64
C VAL A 112 8.96 -31.16 -10.80
N SER A 113 10.25 -31.00 -11.10
CA SER A 113 11.23 -32.06 -11.31
C SER A 113 12.59 -31.55 -10.84
N SER A 114 13.65 -32.37 -10.91
CA SER A 114 15.01 -31.91 -10.56
C SER A 114 15.54 -30.78 -11.45
N TRP A 115 14.84 -30.48 -12.56
CA TRP A 115 15.23 -29.46 -13.53
C TRP A 115 14.17 -28.37 -13.69
N ASP A 116 12.89 -28.64 -13.43
CA ASP A 116 11.82 -27.69 -13.79
C ASP A 116 11.25 -26.93 -12.60
N VAL A 117 11.01 -25.63 -12.82
CA VAL A 117 10.17 -24.77 -11.98
C VAL A 117 9.00 -24.21 -12.77
N LYS A 118 7.84 -24.06 -12.12
CA LYS A 118 6.65 -23.43 -12.70
C LYS A 118 5.90 -22.56 -11.69
N LEU A 119 4.92 -21.81 -12.17
CA LEU A 119 3.88 -21.21 -11.33
C LEU A 119 2.68 -22.14 -11.21
N SER A 120 2.21 -22.37 -9.99
CA SER A 120 0.98 -23.10 -9.69
C SER A 120 0.17 -22.44 -8.60
N ALA A 121 -1.11 -22.82 -8.49
CA ALA A 121 -1.96 -22.32 -7.42
C ALA A 121 -1.35 -22.69 -6.07
N CYS A 122 -1.29 -21.73 -5.15
CA CYS A 122 -0.74 -21.96 -3.82
C CYS A 122 -1.54 -23.02 -3.08
N SER A 123 -0.88 -24.13 -2.72
CA SER A 123 -1.49 -25.28 -2.05
C SER A 123 -0.81 -25.61 -0.72
N GLY A 124 0.32 -24.96 -0.40
CA GLY A 124 1.11 -25.23 0.80
C GLY A 124 1.95 -26.52 0.70
N GLY A 125 2.05 -27.12 -0.48
CA GLY A 125 2.90 -28.28 -0.72
C GLY A 125 4.38 -27.97 -0.55
N THR A 126 5.18 -28.97 -0.14
CA THR A 126 6.63 -28.82 0.06
C THR A 126 7.37 -28.42 -1.21
N ASP A 127 6.82 -28.78 -2.38
CA ASP A 127 7.34 -28.38 -3.69
C ASP A 127 7.24 -26.87 -3.96
N GLN A 128 6.46 -26.13 -3.16
CA GLN A 128 6.33 -24.68 -3.26
C GLN A 128 7.25 -23.90 -2.30
N ASN A 129 8.03 -24.63 -1.49
CA ASN A 129 8.90 -24.06 -0.49
C ASN A 129 10.35 -24.03 -0.95
N PHE A 130 11.03 -22.91 -0.66
CA PHE A 130 12.43 -22.68 -1.01
C PHE A 130 13.21 -22.24 0.21
N VAL A 131 14.46 -22.68 0.31
CA VAL A 131 15.39 -22.34 1.38
C VAL A 131 16.36 -21.30 0.86
N PHE A 132 16.44 -20.17 1.56
CA PHE A 132 17.33 -19.06 1.21
C PHE A 132 18.63 -19.20 2.00
N HIS A 133 19.71 -19.60 1.32
CA HIS A 133 21.04 -19.72 1.92
C HIS A 133 21.81 -18.41 1.75
N PRO A 134 22.10 -17.67 2.83
CA PRO A 134 22.84 -16.41 2.73
C PRO A 134 24.27 -16.65 2.26
N VAL A 135 24.74 -15.82 1.32
CA VAL A 135 26.13 -15.85 0.84
C VAL A 135 27.01 -15.08 1.83
N SER A 136 28.12 -15.68 2.25
CA SER A 136 29.03 -15.08 3.24
C SER A 136 29.52 -13.70 2.80
N GLY A 137 29.47 -12.72 3.70
CA GLY A 137 29.94 -11.36 3.41
C GLY A 137 28.91 -10.46 2.71
N SER A 138 27.67 -10.93 2.52
CA SER A 138 26.56 -10.12 2.00
C SER A 138 25.32 -10.24 2.89
N SER A 139 24.65 -9.11 3.13
CA SER A 139 23.39 -9.07 3.88
C SER A 139 22.15 -9.24 3.01
N SER A 140 22.30 -9.29 1.67
CA SER A 140 21.18 -9.28 0.73
C SER A 140 21.31 -10.26 -0.44
N VAL A 141 22.29 -11.17 -0.41
CA VAL A 141 22.56 -12.12 -1.50
C VAL A 141 22.40 -13.55 -1.01
N TYR A 142 21.67 -14.33 -1.78
CA TYR A 142 21.24 -15.68 -1.41
C TYR A 142 21.40 -16.66 -2.56
N THR A 143 21.73 -17.90 -2.23
CA THR A 143 21.45 -19.05 -3.08
C THR A 143 20.10 -19.62 -2.68
N ILE A 144 19.23 -19.92 -3.66
CA ILE A 144 17.84 -20.34 -3.40
C ILE A 144 17.70 -21.82 -3.76
N GLU A 145 17.55 -22.68 -2.75
CA GLU A 145 17.43 -24.14 -2.89
C GLU A 145 15.97 -24.61 -2.79
N SER A 146 15.57 -25.62 -3.55
CA SER A 146 14.28 -26.28 -3.37
C SER A 146 14.20 -27.01 -2.02
N ALA A 147 13.13 -26.80 -1.26
CA ALA A 147 12.92 -27.54 -0.02
C ALA A 147 12.51 -29.01 -0.25
N SER A 148 11.95 -29.34 -1.43
CA SER A 148 11.53 -30.70 -1.76
C SER A 148 12.58 -31.50 -2.52
N ILE A 149 13.49 -30.83 -3.24
CA ILE A 149 14.56 -31.45 -4.02
C ILE A 149 15.90 -30.98 -3.47
N LYS A 150 16.44 -31.72 -2.49
CA LYS A 150 17.73 -31.39 -1.86
C LYS A 150 18.86 -31.34 -2.87
N GLY A 151 19.70 -30.32 -2.77
CA GLY A 151 20.83 -30.07 -3.66
C GLY A 151 20.45 -29.43 -4.99
N ALA A 152 19.19 -29.02 -5.18
CA ALA A 152 18.72 -28.38 -6.41
C ALA A 152 18.45 -26.88 -6.18
N CYS A 153 19.23 -26.02 -6.82
CA CYS A 153 19.20 -24.57 -6.69
C CYS A 153 18.66 -23.89 -7.94
N LEU A 154 18.01 -22.74 -7.77
CA LEU A 154 17.57 -21.91 -8.90
C LEU A 154 18.78 -21.46 -9.73
N LYS A 155 18.73 -21.69 -11.04
CA LYS A 155 19.74 -21.26 -12.00
C LYS A 155 19.09 -20.68 -13.27
N PRO A 156 19.44 -19.44 -13.65
CA PRO A 156 19.07 -18.93 -14.95
C PRO A 156 19.93 -19.58 -16.04
N GLU A 157 19.27 -20.10 -17.07
CA GLU A 157 19.88 -20.72 -18.23
C GLU A 157 19.57 -19.89 -19.48
N SER A 158 20.59 -19.64 -20.30
CA SER A 158 20.42 -19.00 -21.60
C SER A 158 20.45 -20.04 -22.70
N THR A 159 19.31 -20.29 -23.34
CA THR A 159 19.27 -21.14 -24.55
C THR A 159 18.95 -20.31 -25.79
N ARG A 160 19.09 -20.91 -26.98
CA ARG A 160 18.67 -20.27 -28.24
C ARG A 160 17.17 -19.93 -28.29
N ALA A 161 16.36 -20.49 -27.39
CA ALA A 161 14.91 -20.27 -27.30
C ALA A 161 14.52 -19.16 -26.30
N GLY A 162 15.48 -18.56 -25.59
CA GLY A 162 15.26 -17.54 -24.57
C GLY A 162 15.96 -17.85 -23.25
N ALA A 163 15.97 -16.87 -22.34
CA ALA A 163 16.47 -17.04 -20.98
C ALA A 163 15.34 -17.57 -20.09
N TYR A 164 15.53 -18.75 -19.50
CA TYR A 164 14.60 -19.35 -18.55
C TYR A 164 15.30 -19.67 -17.24
N VAL A 165 14.54 -19.96 -16.19
CA VAL A 165 15.08 -20.39 -14.90
C VAL A 165 14.67 -21.83 -14.64
N GLN A 166 15.64 -22.62 -14.22
CA GLN A 166 15.52 -24.05 -13.91
C GLN A 166 16.10 -24.35 -12.54
N LEU A 167 15.91 -25.59 -12.09
CA LEU A 167 16.72 -26.15 -11.02
C LEU A 167 17.98 -26.77 -11.61
N ASP A 168 19.11 -26.59 -10.93
CA ASP A 168 20.37 -27.24 -11.23
C ASP A 168 21.08 -27.65 -9.94
N THR A 169 22.08 -28.51 -10.03
CA THR A 169 22.90 -28.90 -8.89
C THR A 169 23.52 -27.67 -8.25
N CYS A 170 23.32 -27.48 -6.94
CA CYS A 170 23.86 -26.34 -6.22
C CYS A 170 25.40 -26.35 -6.28
N ASP A 171 26.01 -25.31 -6.87
CA ASP A 171 27.45 -25.23 -7.13
C ASP A 171 28.11 -23.94 -6.58
N THR A 172 27.36 -23.15 -5.81
CA THR A 172 27.75 -21.86 -5.20
C THR A 172 28.20 -20.77 -6.20
N SER A 173 28.10 -21.03 -7.51
CA SER A 173 28.47 -20.06 -8.54
C SER A 173 27.62 -18.79 -8.45
N THR A 174 28.18 -17.66 -8.90
CA THR A 174 27.45 -16.39 -8.98
C THR A 174 26.22 -16.46 -9.89
N SER A 175 26.16 -17.47 -10.77
CA SER A 175 24.99 -17.75 -11.61
C SER A 175 23.77 -18.23 -10.81
N GLN A 176 23.97 -18.85 -9.65
CA GLN A 176 22.90 -19.29 -8.75
C GLN A 176 22.67 -18.31 -7.58
N GLN A 177 23.34 -17.15 -7.58
CA GLN A 177 23.23 -16.14 -6.54
C GLN A 177 22.26 -15.04 -6.96
N PHE A 178 21.30 -14.75 -6.08
CA PHE A 178 20.28 -13.73 -6.28
C PHE A 178 20.38 -12.68 -5.18
N GLN A 179 20.40 -11.42 -5.60
CA GLN A 179 20.14 -10.31 -4.72
C GLN A 179 18.65 -10.22 -4.43
N VAL A 180 18.29 -10.24 -3.15
CA VAL A 180 16.93 -9.96 -2.69
C VAL A 180 16.83 -8.46 -2.47
N LEU A 181 16.01 -7.81 -3.30
CA LEU A 181 15.85 -6.37 -3.34
C LEU A 181 14.48 -6.01 -2.75
N MET A 182 14.46 -5.49 -1.52
CA MET A 182 13.22 -5.05 -0.90
C MET A 182 12.62 -3.88 -1.67
N GLN A 183 11.32 -3.98 -1.91
CA GLN A 183 10.53 -2.89 -2.42
C GLN A 183 10.23 -1.87 -1.32
N ALA A 184 9.81 -0.68 -1.73
CA ALA A 184 9.54 0.43 -0.82
C ALA A 184 8.39 0.12 0.18
N ASP A 185 7.57 -0.88 -0.11
CA ASP A 185 6.48 -1.35 0.76
C ASP A 185 6.95 -2.26 1.92
N GLY A 186 8.20 -2.74 1.91
CA GLY A 186 8.74 -3.63 2.93
C GLY A 186 8.13 -5.04 2.99
N LEU A 187 7.22 -5.38 2.06
CA LEU A 187 6.51 -6.66 2.01
C LEU A 187 6.89 -7.48 0.77
N HIS A 188 7.29 -6.80 -0.29
CA HIS A 188 7.64 -7.41 -1.56
C HIS A 188 9.13 -7.29 -1.87
N VAL A 189 9.59 -8.21 -2.72
CA VAL A 189 10.98 -8.30 -3.17
C VAL A 189 11.06 -8.48 -4.67
N GLU A 190 12.12 -7.93 -5.25
CA GLU A 190 12.65 -8.35 -6.55
C GLU A 190 13.80 -9.34 -6.32
N LEU A 191 13.90 -10.37 -7.16
CA LEU A 191 15.01 -11.33 -7.16
C LEU A 191 15.89 -11.05 -8.37
N ARG A 192 17.02 -10.37 -8.16
CA ARG A 192 17.97 -10.03 -9.23
C ARG A 192 19.14 -10.98 -9.24
N ASN A 193 19.38 -11.66 -10.36
CA ASN A 193 20.55 -12.51 -10.50
C ASN A 193 21.85 -11.69 -10.52
N ILE A 194 22.86 -12.13 -9.77
CA ILE A 194 24.14 -11.39 -9.64
C ILE A 194 24.99 -11.52 -10.91
N ALA A 195 25.01 -12.69 -11.55
CA ALA A 195 25.83 -12.92 -12.74
C ALA A 195 25.32 -12.16 -13.97
N SER A 196 24.01 -12.15 -14.21
CA SER A 196 23.41 -11.51 -15.39
C SER A 196 22.90 -10.09 -15.14
N GLY A 197 22.64 -9.72 -13.88
CA GLY A 197 21.99 -8.45 -13.52
C GLY A 197 20.50 -8.38 -13.87
N LEU A 198 19.91 -9.48 -14.35
CA LEU A 198 18.51 -9.57 -14.75
C LEU A 198 17.63 -10.01 -13.58
N CYS A 199 16.37 -9.56 -13.57
CA CYS A 199 15.38 -9.92 -12.57
C CYS A 199 14.61 -11.17 -13.00
N LEU A 200 14.21 -11.98 -12.02
CA LEU A 200 13.33 -13.11 -12.24
C LEU A 200 11.94 -12.59 -12.64
N VAL A 201 11.34 -13.18 -13.67
CA VAL A 201 10.02 -12.79 -14.21
C VAL A 201 9.14 -14.03 -14.28
N GLY A 202 7.97 -13.96 -13.64
CA GLY A 202 6.92 -14.97 -13.77
C GLY A 202 6.21 -14.93 -15.12
N ALA A 203 5.61 -16.05 -15.52
CA ALA A 203 4.73 -16.08 -16.68
C ALA A 203 3.46 -15.23 -16.45
N SER A 204 2.86 -14.73 -17.53
CA SER A 204 1.60 -13.98 -17.48
C SER A 204 0.35 -14.84 -17.28
N LYS A 205 0.49 -16.18 -17.28
CA LYS A 205 -0.59 -17.14 -17.09
C LYS A 205 -0.12 -18.37 -16.31
N LEU A 206 -0.98 -18.81 -15.39
CA LEU A 206 -0.76 -20.02 -14.58
C LEU A 206 -0.63 -21.27 -15.45
N GLY A 207 0.30 -22.17 -15.10
CA GLY A 207 0.47 -23.46 -15.79
C GLY A 207 1.29 -23.41 -17.09
N THR A 208 1.84 -22.26 -17.47
CA THR A 208 2.81 -22.13 -18.57
C THR A 208 4.21 -22.55 -18.10
N LEU A 209 5.05 -23.10 -19.00
CA LEU A 209 6.43 -23.49 -18.69
C LEU A 209 7.27 -22.25 -18.28
N GLY A 210 7.68 -22.25 -17.02
CA GLY A 210 8.89 -21.58 -16.54
C GLY A 210 8.80 -20.11 -16.15
N PHE A 211 9.77 -19.74 -15.31
CA PHE A 211 10.19 -18.37 -15.09
C PHE A 211 11.24 -18.00 -16.15
N SER A 212 11.35 -16.71 -16.43
CA SER A 212 12.39 -16.16 -17.29
C SER A 212 13.20 -15.11 -16.54
N THR A 213 14.27 -14.63 -17.16
CA THR A 213 14.97 -13.44 -16.67
C THR A 213 14.80 -12.30 -17.67
N ALA A 214 14.49 -11.09 -17.20
CA ALA A 214 14.44 -9.89 -18.02
C ALA A 214 15.13 -8.71 -17.34
N THR A 215 15.25 -7.61 -18.07
CA THR A 215 15.77 -6.36 -17.52
C THR A 215 14.90 -5.90 -16.36
N CYS A 216 15.49 -5.71 -15.19
CA CYS A 216 14.76 -5.30 -13.99
C CYS A 216 13.93 -4.03 -14.22
N SER A 217 12.65 -4.11 -13.89
CA SER A 217 11.66 -3.06 -14.01
C SER A 217 10.67 -3.16 -12.86
N SER A 218 10.81 -2.28 -11.86
CA SER A 218 9.94 -2.24 -10.68
C SER A 218 8.46 -1.94 -10.97
N SER A 219 8.12 -1.59 -12.21
CA SER A 219 6.74 -1.44 -12.71
C SER A 219 6.16 -2.73 -13.30
N ASN A 220 6.94 -3.80 -13.45
CA ASN A 220 6.47 -5.08 -13.96
C ASN A 220 6.01 -5.96 -12.80
N ALA A 221 4.70 -6.09 -12.62
CA ALA A 221 4.12 -6.90 -11.55
C ALA A 221 4.58 -8.38 -11.58
N ASN A 222 5.04 -8.89 -12.73
CA ASN A 222 5.57 -10.26 -12.85
C ASN A 222 6.99 -10.43 -12.30
N GLU A 223 7.68 -9.33 -11.94
CA GLU A 223 9.01 -9.33 -11.31
C GLU A 223 8.95 -9.16 -9.78
N ILE A 224 7.74 -8.89 -9.26
CA ILE A 224 7.50 -8.64 -7.84
C ILE A 224 7.02 -9.92 -7.16
N PHE A 225 7.68 -10.28 -6.06
CA PHE A 225 7.36 -11.47 -5.28
C PHE A 225 7.09 -11.10 -3.83
N SER A 226 6.17 -11.82 -3.18
CA SER A 226 6.08 -11.84 -1.72
C SER A 226 6.74 -13.11 -1.18
N LEU A 227 7.40 -12.98 -0.03
CA LEU A 227 7.95 -14.11 0.71
C LEU A 227 7.05 -14.36 1.91
N SER A 228 6.43 -15.54 2.00
CA SER A 228 5.48 -15.84 3.08
C SER A 228 6.10 -15.79 4.49
N SER A 229 7.42 -15.92 4.60
CA SER A 229 8.17 -15.71 5.85
C SER A 229 8.23 -14.24 6.31
N LEU A 230 8.19 -13.27 5.39
CA LEU A 230 8.13 -11.83 5.71
C LEU A 230 6.74 -11.39 6.16
N ALA A 231 5.69 -12.08 5.71
CA ALA A 231 4.32 -11.88 6.17
C ALA A 231 4.06 -12.42 7.61
N SER A 232 5.03 -13.15 8.19
CA SER A 232 4.92 -13.83 9.49
C SER A 232 5.84 -13.27 10.58
N ALA A 233 6.31 -12.01 10.48
CA ALA A 233 6.85 -11.32 11.64
C ALA A 233 5.71 -10.58 12.35
N PRO A 234 5.01 -11.19 13.33
CA PRO A 234 4.09 -10.43 14.16
C PRO A 234 4.92 -9.37 14.90
N ALA A 235 4.44 -8.13 14.88
CA ALA A 235 4.87 -7.16 15.89
C ALA A 235 4.73 -7.83 17.28
N PRO A 236 5.72 -7.69 18.19
CA PRO A 236 5.62 -8.30 19.51
C PRO A 236 4.30 -7.85 20.16
N ALA A 237 3.46 -8.82 20.49
CA ALA A 237 2.14 -8.57 21.07
C ALA A 237 2.29 -7.72 22.35
N PRO A 238 1.45 -6.69 22.58
CA PRO A 238 1.39 -6.06 23.88
C PRO A 238 1.08 -7.13 24.93
N ALA A 239 1.83 -7.11 26.04
CA ALA A 239 1.69 -8.08 27.12
C ALA A 239 0.22 -8.21 27.56
N PRO A 240 -0.28 -9.43 27.84
CA PRO A 240 -1.67 -9.63 28.20
C PRO A 240 -2.00 -8.87 29.47
N THR A 241 -3.07 -8.05 29.42
CA THR A 241 -3.70 -7.51 30.62
C THR A 241 -4.20 -8.70 31.47
N PRO A 242 -3.83 -8.78 32.77
CA PRO A 242 -4.29 -9.87 33.63
C PRO A 242 -5.82 -9.91 33.70
N ALA A 243 -6.39 -11.12 33.60
CA ALA A 243 -7.82 -11.35 33.80
C ALA A 243 -8.25 -10.93 35.22
N PRO A 244 -9.47 -10.39 35.41
CA PRO A 244 -9.98 -10.10 36.74
C PRO A 244 -10.06 -11.39 37.57
N SER A 245 -9.43 -11.36 38.75
CA SER A 245 -9.43 -12.45 39.72
C SER A 245 -10.84 -12.72 40.25
N PRO A 246 -11.27 -14.00 40.40
CA PRO A 246 -12.56 -14.33 41.00
C PRO A 246 -12.63 -13.86 42.46
N ALA A 247 -13.79 -13.35 42.86
CA ALA A 247 -14.07 -12.99 44.25
C ALA A 247 -13.86 -14.19 45.20
N PRO A 248 -13.10 -14.05 46.30
CA PRO A 248 -12.91 -15.13 47.26
C PRO A 248 -14.19 -15.43 48.04
N ALA A 249 -14.48 -16.72 48.23
CA ALA A 249 -15.50 -17.21 49.15
C ALA A 249 -15.11 -16.92 50.62
N PRO A 250 -16.08 -16.76 51.54
CA PRO A 250 -15.79 -16.48 52.94
C PRO A 250 -15.07 -17.66 53.63
N ALA A 251 -13.96 -17.37 54.30
CA ALA A 251 -13.23 -18.35 55.12
C ALA A 251 -13.80 -18.42 56.55
N PRO A 252 -13.82 -19.61 57.19
CA PRO A 252 -14.33 -19.79 58.55
C PRO A 252 -13.41 -19.21 59.63
N THR A 253 -14.04 -18.76 60.71
CA THR A 253 -13.46 -18.11 61.89
C THR A 253 -12.49 -19.01 62.67
N PRO A 254 -11.22 -18.61 62.89
CA PRO A 254 -10.32 -19.32 63.80
C PRO A 254 -10.50 -18.94 65.28
N ALA A 255 -10.31 -19.93 66.14
CA ALA A 255 -10.33 -19.88 67.61
C ALA A 255 -9.14 -19.09 68.22
N PRO A 256 -9.25 -18.59 69.48
CA PRO A 256 -8.26 -17.68 70.05
C PRO A 256 -6.95 -18.38 70.45
N SER A 257 -5.83 -17.70 70.20
CA SER A 257 -4.46 -18.12 70.54
C SER A 257 -3.98 -17.53 71.89
N PRO A 258 -3.14 -18.23 72.69
CA PRO A 258 -2.71 -17.80 74.02
C PRO A 258 -1.61 -16.70 74.02
N ALA A 259 -1.49 -16.04 75.18
CA ALA A 259 -0.65 -14.87 75.45
C ALA A 259 0.87 -15.11 75.36
N PRO A 260 1.67 -14.08 74.99
CA PRO A 260 3.11 -14.20 74.82
C PRO A 260 3.92 -14.07 76.12
N SER A 261 5.08 -14.73 76.15
CA SER A 261 6.11 -14.75 77.20
C SER A 261 7.18 -13.64 77.01
N PRO A 262 7.85 -13.13 78.06
CA PRO A 262 8.75 -11.97 77.96
C PRO A 262 10.14 -12.26 77.35
N ALA A 263 10.68 -11.23 76.70
CA ALA A 263 11.94 -11.22 75.95
C ALA A 263 13.21 -11.22 76.82
N PRO A 264 14.32 -11.88 76.37
CA PRO A 264 15.65 -11.72 76.96
C PRO A 264 16.42 -10.48 76.45
N ALA A 265 17.29 -9.96 77.32
CA ALA A 265 18.08 -8.73 77.18
C ALA A 265 19.26 -8.83 76.18
N PRO A 266 19.71 -7.70 75.58
CA PRO A 266 20.75 -7.70 74.54
C PRO A 266 22.18 -7.76 75.08
N THR A 267 23.04 -8.45 74.33
CA THR A 267 24.48 -8.63 74.57
C THR A 267 25.30 -7.44 74.05
N PRO A 268 26.36 -6.97 74.74
CA PRO A 268 27.17 -5.81 74.32
C PRO A 268 28.08 -6.05 73.10
N ALA A 269 28.24 -5.00 72.30
CA ALA A 269 29.02 -4.96 71.05
C ALA A 269 30.55 -4.90 71.27
N PRO A 270 31.37 -5.59 70.46
CA PRO A 270 32.83 -5.45 70.48
C PRO A 270 33.34 -4.16 69.84
N ALA A 271 34.45 -3.65 70.38
CA ALA A 271 35.13 -2.42 69.98
C ALA A 271 35.83 -2.51 68.60
N PRO A 272 35.87 -1.41 67.82
CA PRO A 272 36.42 -1.39 66.47
C PRO A 272 37.96 -1.37 66.43
N ALA A 273 38.50 -2.06 65.43
CA ALA A 273 39.93 -2.12 65.10
C ALA A 273 40.41 -0.85 64.36
N PRO A 274 41.70 -0.47 64.49
CA PRO A 274 42.23 0.78 63.93
C PRO A 274 42.41 0.74 62.41
N THR A 275 42.04 1.87 61.80
CA THR A 275 42.01 2.16 60.36
C THR A 275 43.42 2.35 59.78
N PRO A 276 43.79 1.65 58.68
CA PRO A 276 45.00 1.96 57.91
C PRO A 276 44.88 3.29 57.17
N ALA A 277 46.01 4.00 57.07
CA ALA A 277 46.14 5.30 56.41
C ALA A 277 45.95 5.19 54.87
N PRO A 278 45.24 6.13 54.21
CA PRO A 278 45.01 6.08 52.77
C PRO A 278 46.27 6.39 51.96
N ALA A 279 46.45 5.65 50.86
CA ALA A 279 47.39 6.00 49.81
C ALA A 279 46.95 7.29 49.06
N PRO A 280 47.88 8.11 48.53
CA PRO A 280 47.54 9.33 47.80
C PRO A 280 46.73 9.02 46.53
N ALA A 281 45.66 9.77 46.33
CA ALA A 281 44.80 9.69 45.15
C ALA A 281 45.53 10.17 43.88
N PRO A 282 45.40 9.48 42.73
CA PRO A 282 45.83 10.03 41.46
C PRO A 282 44.97 11.24 41.07
N THR A 283 45.63 12.27 40.58
CA THR A 283 45.04 13.51 40.07
C THR A 283 44.04 13.20 38.94
N PRO A 284 42.77 13.59 39.04
CA PRO A 284 41.81 13.41 37.95
C PRO A 284 42.24 14.15 36.68
N ALA A 285 42.13 13.47 35.54
CA ALA A 285 42.19 14.12 34.24
C ALA A 285 41.04 15.13 34.11
N PRO A 286 41.22 16.24 33.37
CA PRO A 286 40.17 17.24 33.16
C PRO A 286 38.91 16.60 32.56
N ALA A 287 37.76 16.90 33.16
CA ALA A 287 36.47 16.48 32.65
C ALA A 287 36.25 17.00 31.22
N PRO A 288 35.79 16.16 30.28
CA PRO A 288 35.31 16.63 28.98
C PRO A 288 34.19 17.65 29.18
N ALA A 289 34.24 18.73 28.41
CA ALA A 289 33.19 19.75 28.41
C ALA A 289 31.81 19.10 28.15
N PRO A 290 30.74 19.58 28.81
CA PRO A 290 29.39 19.07 28.58
C PRO A 290 29.03 19.13 27.10
N ALA A 291 28.60 18.01 26.55
CA ALA A 291 27.95 18.00 25.24
C ALA A 291 26.71 18.92 25.30
N PRO A 292 26.47 19.76 24.28
CA PRO A 292 25.29 20.60 24.21
C PRO A 292 24.02 19.77 24.39
N ALA A 293 23.10 20.25 25.24
CA ALA A 293 21.78 19.65 25.38
C ALA A 293 21.11 19.53 24.00
N PRO A 294 20.43 18.42 23.69
CA PRO A 294 19.63 18.30 22.48
C PRO A 294 18.67 19.48 22.39
N ALA A 295 18.68 20.17 21.24
CA ALA A 295 17.74 21.24 20.98
C ALA A 295 16.30 20.72 21.17
N PRO A 296 15.39 21.51 21.75
CA PRO A 296 13.98 21.16 21.86
C PRO A 296 13.45 20.71 20.49
N ALA A 297 12.67 19.63 20.46
CA ALA A 297 11.94 19.24 19.27
C ALA A 297 11.17 20.46 18.72
N PRO A 298 11.18 20.71 17.40
CA PRO A 298 10.46 21.83 16.82
C PRO A 298 9.01 21.81 17.26
N ALA A 299 8.53 22.94 17.78
CA ALA A 299 7.10 23.14 18.02
C ALA A 299 6.33 22.86 16.71
N PRO A 300 5.09 22.31 16.79
CA PRO A 300 4.24 22.14 15.62
C PRO A 300 4.20 23.44 14.82
N ALA A 301 4.44 23.35 13.51
CA ALA A 301 4.35 24.50 12.63
C ALA A 301 2.98 25.18 12.83
N PRO A 302 2.93 26.53 12.94
CA PRO A 302 1.67 27.25 13.01
C PRO A 302 0.79 26.87 11.81
N ALA A 303 -0.50 26.64 12.06
CA ALA A 303 -1.47 26.47 10.99
C ALA A 303 -1.39 27.67 10.02
N PRO A 304 -1.38 27.46 8.70
CA PRO A 304 -1.33 28.55 7.73
C PRO A 304 -2.50 29.52 7.96
N ALA A 305 -2.25 30.81 7.76
CA ALA A 305 -3.27 31.85 7.89
C ALA A 305 -4.45 31.56 6.92
N PRO A 306 -5.71 31.89 7.30
CA PRO A 306 -6.86 31.70 6.44
C PRO A 306 -6.62 32.36 5.06
N GLY A 307 -6.67 31.56 3.99
CA GLY A 307 -6.59 32.02 2.60
C GLY A 307 -5.25 31.85 1.88
N SER A 308 -4.23 31.22 2.47
CA SER A 308 -2.91 31.05 1.81
C SER A 308 -2.77 29.76 0.97
N TRP A 309 -3.83 29.27 0.34
CA TRP A 309 -3.79 28.09 -0.52
C TRP A 309 -4.06 28.44 -1.98
N TYR A 310 -3.69 27.52 -2.88
CA TYR A 310 -3.91 27.69 -4.31
C TYR A 310 -5.39 27.61 -4.65
N LYS A 311 -5.87 28.61 -5.40
CA LYS A 311 -7.21 28.63 -5.99
C LYS A 311 -7.06 28.81 -7.50
N PRO A 312 -7.37 27.79 -8.33
CA PRO A 312 -7.26 27.94 -9.77
C PRO A 312 -8.28 28.99 -10.25
N THR A 313 -7.92 29.77 -11.26
CA THR A 313 -8.83 30.73 -11.89
C THR A 313 -9.66 30.06 -12.98
N ALA A 314 -10.76 30.67 -13.41
CA ALA A 314 -11.55 30.19 -14.56
C ALA A 314 -10.75 30.07 -15.88
N THR A 315 -9.54 30.64 -15.95
CA THR A 315 -8.64 30.55 -17.11
C THR A 315 -7.63 29.41 -17.03
N ALA A 316 -7.59 28.66 -15.94
CA ALA A 316 -6.68 27.53 -15.78
C ALA A 316 -6.97 26.46 -16.85
N THR A 317 -5.98 26.17 -17.69
CA THR A 317 -5.98 24.96 -18.53
C THR A 317 -5.49 23.79 -17.71
N TRP A 318 -5.98 22.59 -17.99
CA TRP A 318 -5.71 21.43 -17.14
C TRP A 318 -5.43 20.17 -17.94
N THR A 319 -4.84 19.18 -17.28
CA THR A 319 -4.72 17.81 -17.76
C THR A 319 -5.01 16.87 -16.61
N TRP A 320 -5.60 15.72 -16.93
CA TRP A 320 -5.97 14.69 -15.98
C TRP A 320 -5.43 13.36 -16.47
N GLN A 321 -4.58 12.75 -15.64
CA GLN A 321 -3.99 11.45 -15.95
C GLN A 321 -3.73 10.73 -14.64
N LEU A 322 -4.50 9.66 -14.40
CA LEU A 322 -4.46 8.90 -13.15
C LEU A 322 -3.68 7.59 -13.30
N THR A 323 -3.50 7.09 -14.51
CA THR A 323 -2.82 5.83 -14.76
C THR A 323 -1.72 5.96 -15.80
N GLY A 324 -0.89 4.91 -15.88
CA GLY A 324 0.23 4.86 -16.82
C GLY A 324 1.36 5.82 -16.48
N LYS A 325 2.24 6.05 -17.45
CA LYS A 325 3.37 6.97 -17.28
C LYS A 325 2.89 8.40 -17.52
N LEU A 326 2.97 9.25 -16.48
CA LEU A 326 2.57 10.66 -16.57
C LEU A 326 3.27 11.41 -17.71
N ASP A 327 2.48 12.01 -18.62
CA ASP A 327 2.98 12.89 -19.66
C ASP A 327 3.19 14.32 -19.14
N THR A 328 4.43 14.59 -18.72
CA THR A 328 4.86 15.90 -18.21
C THR A 328 5.07 16.96 -19.31
N THR A 329 4.85 16.62 -20.59
CA THR A 329 5.04 17.54 -21.72
C THR A 329 3.79 18.31 -22.10
N VAL A 330 2.62 17.91 -21.59
CA VAL A 330 1.33 18.57 -21.85
C VAL A 330 1.38 20.05 -21.43
N ASN A 331 1.04 20.95 -22.35
CA ASN A 331 0.98 22.38 -22.04
C ASN A 331 -0.32 22.75 -21.31
N ALA A 332 -0.44 22.38 -20.04
CA ALA A 332 -1.55 22.72 -19.16
C ALA A 332 -1.04 23.46 -17.91
N THR A 333 -1.82 24.38 -17.34
CA THR A 333 -1.42 25.07 -16.09
C THR A 333 -1.60 24.20 -14.84
N VAL A 334 -2.60 23.32 -14.86
CA VAL A 334 -2.96 22.41 -13.77
C VAL A 334 -2.77 20.97 -14.23
N TYR A 335 -2.12 20.18 -13.39
CA TYR A 335 -1.96 18.73 -13.54
C TYR A 335 -2.73 18.06 -12.43
N ASP A 336 -3.77 17.33 -12.78
CA ASP A 336 -4.51 16.45 -11.88
C ASP A 336 -4.00 15.01 -12.06
N ILE A 337 -3.40 14.47 -10.99
CA ILE A 337 -2.63 13.23 -11.02
C ILE A 337 -2.91 12.41 -9.76
N ASP A 338 -2.74 11.09 -9.86
CA ASP A 338 -2.95 10.19 -8.72
C ASP A 338 -1.99 10.49 -7.55
N LEU A 339 -2.55 10.63 -6.34
CA LEU A 339 -1.82 10.94 -5.12
C LEU A 339 -0.82 9.85 -4.75
N PHE A 340 -1.16 8.57 -4.91
CA PHE A 340 -0.34 7.47 -4.43
C PHE A 340 0.76 7.14 -5.44
N ASP A 341 0.43 7.12 -6.72
CA ASP A 341 1.31 6.65 -7.80
C ASP A 341 2.38 7.70 -8.18
N ASN A 342 2.15 8.97 -7.84
CA ASN A 342 3.11 10.04 -8.11
C ASN A 342 3.96 10.38 -6.88
N THR A 343 5.27 10.52 -7.11
CA THR A 343 6.23 10.86 -6.05
C THR A 343 6.27 12.37 -5.78
N ALA A 344 6.71 12.76 -4.58
CA ALA A 344 6.98 14.17 -4.27
C ALA A 344 8.00 14.81 -5.24
N ALA A 345 8.94 14.03 -5.77
CA ALA A 345 9.90 14.49 -6.77
C ALA A 345 9.22 14.84 -8.11
N THR A 346 8.27 14.02 -8.57
CA THR A 346 7.46 14.30 -9.76
C THR A 346 6.67 15.60 -9.58
N ILE A 347 6.02 15.76 -8.42
CA ILE A 347 5.25 16.97 -8.09
C ILE A 347 6.17 18.21 -8.06
N ALA A 348 7.35 18.10 -7.44
CA ALA A 348 8.33 19.18 -7.42
C ALA A 348 8.83 19.55 -8.83
N GLN A 349 9.02 18.59 -9.74
CA GLN A 349 9.42 18.84 -11.12
C GLN A 349 8.33 19.60 -11.90
N LEU A 350 7.07 19.18 -11.79
CA LEU A 350 5.94 19.91 -12.39
C LEU A 350 5.88 21.35 -11.88
N LYS A 351 6.02 21.53 -10.56
CA LYS A 351 5.99 22.86 -9.94
C LYS A 351 7.18 23.73 -10.35
N ALA A 352 8.38 23.15 -10.48
CA ALA A 352 9.55 23.84 -11.00
C ALA A 352 9.37 24.28 -12.47
N ALA A 353 8.57 23.54 -13.25
CA ALA A 353 8.14 23.92 -14.60
C ALA A 353 6.97 24.93 -14.62
N GLY A 354 6.62 25.53 -13.47
CA GLY A 354 5.56 26.54 -13.36
C GLY A 354 4.14 25.96 -13.38
N ARG A 355 3.99 24.64 -13.22
CA ARG A 355 2.69 23.97 -13.16
C ARG A 355 2.14 23.95 -11.73
N ARG A 356 0.82 23.78 -11.60
CA ARG A 356 0.13 23.52 -10.34
C ARG A 356 -0.33 22.07 -10.31
N VAL A 357 -0.26 21.42 -9.14
CA VAL A 357 -0.58 20.00 -9.02
C VAL A 357 -1.80 19.80 -8.11
N VAL A 358 -2.84 19.18 -8.67
CA VAL A 358 -3.99 18.61 -7.98
C VAL A 358 -3.71 17.13 -7.78
N CYS A 359 -3.93 16.62 -6.57
CA CYS A 359 -3.70 15.21 -6.25
C CYS A 359 -5.04 14.50 -6.05
N TYR A 360 -5.34 13.57 -6.96
CA TYR A 360 -6.49 12.67 -6.92
C TYR A 360 -6.35 11.64 -5.80
N PHE A 361 -7.44 11.36 -5.11
CA PHE A 361 -7.62 10.12 -4.36
C PHE A 361 -9.11 9.83 -4.20
N SER A 362 -9.50 8.56 -4.12
CA SER A 362 -10.90 8.27 -3.79
C SER A 362 -11.19 8.57 -2.32
N ALA A 363 -12.25 9.33 -2.05
CA ALA A 363 -12.69 9.65 -0.69
C ALA A 363 -14.00 8.96 -0.30
N GLY A 364 -14.84 8.59 -1.26
CA GLY A 364 -16.07 7.84 -1.03
C GLY A 364 -15.96 6.34 -1.29
N SER A 365 -14.79 5.84 -1.69
CA SER A 365 -14.53 4.41 -1.81
C SER A 365 -13.17 4.02 -1.19
N ALA A 366 -13.02 2.72 -0.90
CA ALA A 366 -11.79 2.06 -0.52
C ALA A 366 -11.33 1.16 -1.68
N GLU A 367 -10.13 1.42 -2.15
CA GLU A 367 -9.49 0.75 -3.29
C GLU A 367 -8.45 -0.25 -2.78
N ASP A 368 -8.61 -1.54 -3.08
CA ASP A 368 -7.81 -2.62 -2.46
C ASP A 368 -6.33 -2.65 -2.85
N TRP A 369 -5.97 -1.92 -3.90
CA TRP A 369 -4.60 -1.70 -4.35
C TRP A 369 -3.88 -0.56 -3.63
N ARG A 370 -4.57 0.23 -2.78
CA ARG A 370 -3.94 1.33 -2.05
C ARG A 370 -3.18 0.83 -0.83
N SER A 371 -2.01 1.42 -0.59
CA SER A 371 -1.15 1.09 0.56
C SER A 371 -1.83 1.24 1.93
N ASP A 372 -2.87 2.06 2.03
CA ASP A 372 -3.64 2.32 3.25
C ASP A 372 -4.96 1.52 3.31
N TYR A 373 -5.24 0.62 2.36
CA TYR A 373 -6.50 -0.12 2.29
C TYR A 373 -6.83 -0.91 3.57
N ALA A 374 -5.81 -1.41 4.26
CA ALA A 374 -5.95 -2.14 5.53
C ALA A 374 -6.51 -1.28 6.68
N GLN A 375 -6.50 0.05 6.54
CA GLN A 375 -7.08 0.98 7.54
C GLN A 375 -8.61 1.03 7.47
N PHE A 376 -9.22 0.58 6.36
CA PHE A 376 -10.67 0.48 6.23
C PHE A 376 -11.16 -0.83 6.86
N ILE A 377 -11.86 -0.72 7.98
CA ILE A 377 -12.48 -1.86 8.65
C ILE A 377 -13.69 -2.38 7.86
N THR A 378 -13.98 -3.68 7.97
CA THR A 378 -15.09 -4.32 7.26
C THR A 378 -16.44 -3.65 7.51
N ALA A 379 -16.67 -3.14 8.73
CA ALA A 379 -17.92 -2.48 9.10
C ALA A 379 -18.17 -1.17 8.34
N ASP A 380 -17.11 -0.53 7.84
CA ASP A 380 -17.19 0.73 7.11
C ASP A 380 -17.28 0.52 5.59
N LYS A 381 -17.18 -0.72 5.10
CA LYS A 381 -17.23 -1.05 3.67
C LYS A 381 -18.66 -1.42 3.27
N GLY A 382 -19.12 -0.78 2.21
CA GLY A 382 -20.37 -1.06 1.52
C GLY A 382 -20.18 -2.05 0.37
N LYS A 383 -21.02 -1.90 -0.65
CA LYS A 383 -20.95 -2.69 -1.88
C LYS A 383 -19.74 -2.29 -2.72
N GLY A 384 -19.29 -3.22 -3.56
CA GLY A 384 -18.33 -2.90 -4.61
C GLY A 384 -18.86 -1.82 -5.55
N LEU A 385 -17.98 -0.97 -6.08
CA LEU A 385 -18.32 -0.02 -7.12
C LEU A 385 -18.56 -0.75 -8.45
N ASP A 386 -19.66 -0.44 -9.11
CA ASP A 386 -20.03 -1.08 -10.38
C ASP A 386 -18.98 -0.73 -11.45
N GLY A 387 -18.35 -1.73 -12.04
CA GLY A 387 -17.31 -1.55 -13.07
C GLY A 387 -15.87 -1.47 -12.55
N TRP A 388 -15.68 -1.41 -11.22
CA TRP A 388 -14.38 -1.23 -10.59
C TRP A 388 -14.11 -2.35 -9.56
N PRO A 389 -13.61 -3.53 -10.01
CA PRO A 389 -13.28 -4.63 -9.11
C PRO A 389 -12.21 -4.22 -8.09
N GLY A 390 -12.39 -4.62 -6.83
CA GLY A 390 -11.47 -4.27 -5.74
C GLY A 390 -11.76 -2.91 -5.09
N GLU A 391 -12.76 -2.18 -5.58
CA GLU A 391 -13.18 -0.89 -5.05
C GLU A 391 -14.54 -0.99 -4.34
N TYR A 392 -14.65 -0.44 -3.14
CA TYR A 392 -15.84 -0.58 -2.28
C TYR A 392 -16.29 0.78 -1.76
N TRP A 393 -17.58 1.09 -1.81
CA TRP A 393 -18.12 2.27 -1.16
C TRP A 393 -17.76 2.28 0.33
N VAL A 394 -17.50 3.45 0.91
CA VAL A 394 -17.21 3.56 2.36
C VAL A 394 -18.24 4.39 3.11
N ASP A 395 -18.42 4.08 4.39
CA ASP A 395 -19.31 4.84 5.26
C ASP A 395 -18.67 6.18 5.62
N THR A 396 -19.02 7.22 4.87
CA THR A 396 -18.49 8.58 5.03
C THR A 396 -18.83 9.23 6.38
N ARG A 397 -19.70 8.60 7.18
CA ARG A 397 -20.03 9.01 8.56
C ARG A 397 -19.04 8.43 9.58
N SER A 398 -18.30 7.39 9.21
CA SER A 398 -17.34 6.73 10.09
C SER A 398 -16.18 7.66 10.45
N ALA A 399 -15.84 7.70 11.74
CA ALA A 399 -14.64 8.38 12.22
C ALA A 399 -13.36 7.75 11.68
N THR A 400 -13.34 6.42 11.45
CA THR A 400 -12.20 5.72 10.85
C THR A 400 -11.98 6.17 9.41
N VAL A 401 -13.03 6.19 8.59
CA VAL A 401 -12.95 6.67 7.19
C VAL A 401 -12.48 8.12 7.14
N ARG A 402 -13.03 8.98 8.01
CA ARG A 402 -12.59 10.39 8.13
C ARG A 402 -11.13 10.52 8.55
N ALA A 403 -10.64 9.65 9.43
CA ALA A 403 -9.23 9.61 9.82
C ALA A 403 -8.33 9.18 8.65
N VAL A 404 -8.73 8.18 7.87
CA VAL A 404 -8.01 7.78 6.64
C VAL A 404 -7.93 8.95 5.67
N MET A 405 -9.03 9.66 5.42
CA MET A 405 -9.00 10.83 4.52
C MET A 405 -8.16 11.97 5.05
N THR A 406 -8.17 12.18 6.36
CA THR A 406 -7.30 13.15 7.02
C THR A 406 -5.81 12.80 6.77
N ALA A 407 -5.46 11.52 6.87
CA ALA A 407 -4.11 11.03 6.57
C ALA A 407 -3.75 11.14 5.08
N ARG A 408 -4.69 10.91 4.16
CA ARG A 408 -4.49 11.14 2.71
C ARG A 408 -4.25 12.61 2.41
N LEU A 409 -4.96 13.53 3.08
CA LEU A 409 -4.72 14.97 2.97
C LEU A 409 -3.34 15.37 3.55
N ASP A 410 -2.90 14.75 4.65
CA ASP A 410 -1.53 14.92 5.16
C ASP A 410 -0.49 14.43 4.16
N LEU A 411 -0.74 13.30 3.51
CA LEU A 411 0.11 12.76 2.46
C LEU A 411 0.20 13.74 1.28
N ALA A 412 -0.95 14.24 0.79
CA ALA A 412 -1.00 15.23 -0.29
C ALA A 412 -0.19 16.49 0.05
N LYS A 413 -0.35 17.01 1.28
CA LYS A 413 0.43 18.14 1.75
C LYS A 413 1.93 17.84 1.77
N SER A 414 2.33 16.69 2.31
CA SER A 414 3.73 16.30 2.44
C SER A 414 4.41 16.08 1.09
N LYS A 415 3.68 15.56 0.09
CA LYS A 415 4.17 15.41 -1.29
C LYS A 415 4.25 16.73 -2.05
N GLY A 416 3.65 17.80 -1.54
CA GLY A 416 3.72 19.15 -2.10
C GLY A 416 2.61 19.49 -3.09
N CYS A 417 1.49 18.77 -3.06
CA CYS A 417 0.30 19.09 -3.85
C CYS A 417 -0.15 20.54 -3.55
N ASP A 418 -0.67 21.23 -4.57
CA ASP A 418 -1.28 22.57 -4.42
C ASP A 418 -2.76 22.47 -4.06
N ALA A 419 -3.42 21.41 -4.52
CA ALA A 419 -4.81 21.09 -4.25
C ALA A 419 -5.07 19.57 -4.31
N VAL A 420 -6.28 19.14 -3.98
CA VAL A 420 -6.73 17.74 -4.03
C VAL A 420 -8.05 17.58 -4.78
N GLU A 421 -8.24 16.42 -5.40
CA GLU A 421 -9.51 15.96 -5.98
C GLU A 421 -9.96 14.67 -5.26
N PRO A 422 -10.83 14.77 -4.25
CA PRO A 422 -11.41 13.61 -3.60
C PRO A 422 -12.57 13.03 -4.42
N ASP A 423 -12.43 11.80 -4.90
CA ASP A 423 -13.40 11.13 -5.77
C ASP A 423 -14.50 10.38 -4.99
N ASN A 424 -15.55 9.97 -5.71
CA ASN A 424 -16.68 9.17 -5.21
C ASN A 424 -17.48 9.87 -4.08
N VAL A 425 -17.48 11.20 -4.08
CA VAL A 425 -18.14 12.02 -3.04
C VAL A 425 -19.65 12.22 -3.28
N ASP A 426 -20.30 11.26 -3.92
CA ASP A 426 -21.72 11.21 -4.27
C ASP A 426 -22.36 9.84 -3.92
N GLY A 427 -21.80 9.12 -2.94
CA GLY A 427 -22.24 7.77 -2.59
C GLY A 427 -23.72 7.61 -2.17
N TYR A 428 -24.41 8.71 -1.83
CA TYR A 428 -25.85 8.72 -1.51
C TYR A 428 -26.77 8.61 -2.74
N THR A 429 -26.30 8.99 -3.95
CA THR A 429 -27.04 8.81 -5.21
C THR A 429 -26.81 7.41 -5.79
N ASN A 430 -25.82 6.70 -5.25
CA ASN A 430 -25.37 5.39 -5.69
C ASN A 430 -25.92 4.24 -4.83
N LYS A 431 -25.82 3.01 -5.35
CA LYS A 431 -26.20 1.79 -4.61
C LYS A 431 -25.10 1.35 -3.65
N SER A 432 -24.67 2.25 -2.77
CA SER A 432 -23.54 2.01 -1.86
C SER A 432 -23.74 0.85 -0.90
N GLY A 433 -24.99 0.47 -0.60
CA GLY A 433 -25.29 -0.53 0.44
C GLY A 433 -25.06 -0.02 1.86
N LEU A 434 -24.80 1.28 1.99
CA LEU A 434 -24.60 2.00 3.23
C LEU A 434 -25.76 2.98 3.42
N PRO A 435 -26.10 3.36 4.67
CA PRO A 435 -27.17 4.31 4.95
C PRO A 435 -26.70 5.76 4.73
N LEU A 436 -26.16 6.05 3.55
CA LEU A 436 -25.77 7.39 3.11
C LEU A 436 -27.00 8.15 2.62
N THR A 437 -27.10 9.40 3.02
CA THR A 437 -28.16 10.34 2.64
C THR A 437 -27.53 11.61 2.07
N ALA A 438 -28.35 12.42 1.39
CA ALA A 438 -27.93 13.74 0.95
C ALA A 438 -27.31 14.57 2.10
N ALA A 439 -27.92 14.55 3.30
CA ALA A 439 -27.41 15.31 4.44
C ALA A 439 -26.05 14.81 4.94
N THR A 440 -25.84 13.49 4.99
CA THR A 440 -24.56 12.92 5.44
C THR A 440 -23.46 13.09 4.40
N GLN A 441 -23.81 13.10 3.10
CA GLN A 441 -22.84 13.41 2.04
C GLN A 441 -22.42 14.88 2.08
N LEU A 442 -23.39 15.79 2.22
CA LEU A 442 -23.13 17.23 2.34
C LEU A 442 -22.15 17.53 3.48
N ASP A 443 -22.40 16.93 4.66
CA ASP A 443 -21.51 17.03 5.82
C ASP A 443 -20.09 16.49 5.53
N TYR A 444 -19.99 15.34 4.88
CA TYR A 444 -18.69 14.74 4.55
C TYR A 444 -17.89 15.59 3.55
N ASN A 445 -18.56 16.10 2.52
CA ASN A 445 -17.92 16.92 1.49
C ASN A 445 -17.43 18.26 2.09
N GLN A 446 -18.20 18.86 3.00
CA GLN A 446 -17.78 20.03 3.78
C GLN A 446 -16.62 19.71 4.74
N PHE A 447 -16.62 18.53 5.35
CA PHE A 447 -15.51 18.05 6.17
C PHE A 447 -14.21 17.94 5.36
N LEU A 448 -14.24 17.33 4.18
CA LEU A 448 -13.07 17.21 3.30
C LEU A 448 -12.52 18.59 2.92
N ALA A 449 -13.39 19.52 2.53
CA ALA A 449 -12.98 20.88 2.20
C ALA A 449 -12.33 21.60 3.38
N THR A 450 -12.95 21.51 4.56
CA THR A 450 -12.41 22.08 5.80
C THR A 450 -11.03 21.51 6.12
N GLN A 451 -10.85 20.18 5.99
CA GLN A 451 -9.59 19.51 6.29
C GLN A 451 -8.49 19.82 5.26
N ALA A 452 -8.83 19.99 3.99
CA ALA A 452 -7.89 20.40 2.94
C ALA A 452 -7.41 21.84 3.19
N HIS A 453 -8.34 22.77 3.44
CA HIS A 453 -8.02 24.18 3.71
C HIS A 453 -7.18 24.34 4.98
N ALA A 454 -7.43 23.54 6.02
CA ALA A 454 -6.61 23.53 7.24
C ALA A 454 -5.14 23.16 6.98
N ARG A 455 -4.86 22.44 5.88
CA ARG A 455 -3.50 22.09 5.42
C ARG A 455 -2.94 23.06 4.37
N GLY A 456 -3.69 24.10 4.04
CA GLY A 456 -3.35 25.04 2.96
C GLY A 456 -3.35 24.39 1.59
N LEU A 457 -4.24 23.42 1.35
CA LEU A 457 -4.50 22.80 0.05
C LEU A 457 -5.80 23.39 -0.52
N GLY A 458 -5.84 23.65 -1.83
CA GLY A 458 -7.14 23.83 -2.52
C GLY A 458 -7.88 22.50 -2.64
N ILE A 459 -9.17 22.54 -2.97
CA ILE A 459 -10.00 21.33 -3.13
C ILE A 459 -11.01 21.44 -4.28
N GLY A 460 -11.11 20.38 -5.07
CA GLY A 460 -12.09 20.21 -6.14
C GLY A 460 -13.31 19.41 -5.70
N LEU A 461 -14.52 19.85 -6.08
CA LEU A 461 -15.73 19.05 -5.94
C LEU A 461 -15.84 18.11 -7.12
N LYS A 462 -15.80 16.80 -6.88
CA LYS A 462 -16.00 15.79 -7.92
C LYS A 462 -17.48 15.43 -8.02
N ASN A 463 -18.09 15.70 -9.18
CA ASN A 463 -19.50 15.42 -9.46
C ASN A 463 -20.46 16.02 -8.38
N ASP A 464 -21.23 15.17 -7.67
CA ASP A 464 -22.28 15.54 -6.71
C ASP A 464 -23.16 16.71 -7.17
N VAL A 465 -23.66 16.58 -8.40
CA VAL A 465 -24.35 17.65 -9.13
C VAL A 465 -25.55 18.20 -8.37
N ASP A 466 -26.30 17.32 -7.71
CA ASP A 466 -27.49 17.64 -6.92
C ASP A 466 -27.18 18.57 -5.72
N GLN A 467 -25.93 18.64 -5.26
CA GLN A 467 -25.52 19.45 -4.11
C GLN A 467 -24.58 20.61 -4.45
N ILE A 468 -24.27 20.84 -5.73
CA ILE A 468 -23.35 21.90 -6.18
C ILE A 468 -23.67 23.24 -5.53
N ALA A 469 -24.93 23.66 -5.50
CA ALA A 469 -25.30 24.98 -4.96
C ALA A 469 -24.96 25.14 -3.47
N ALA A 470 -25.07 24.06 -2.68
CA ALA A 470 -24.75 24.04 -1.25
C ALA A 470 -23.25 23.86 -1.00
N LEU A 471 -22.56 23.12 -1.87
CA LEU A 471 -21.14 22.79 -1.72
C LEU A 471 -20.21 23.85 -2.30
N GLN A 472 -20.61 24.56 -3.35
CA GLN A 472 -19.79 25.52 -4.07
C GLN A 472 -19.05 26.53 -3.17
N PRO A 473 -19.64 27.07 -2.08
CA PRO A 473 -18.91 27.97 -1.20
C PRO A 473 -17.68 27.35 -0.52
N SER A 474 -17.69 26.03 -0.30
CA SER A 474 -16.63 25.28 0.39
C SER A 474 -15.50 24.84 -0.53
N PHE A 475 -15.73 24.76 -1.85
CA PHE A 475 -14.76 24.22 -2.81
C PHE A 475 -14.12 25.30 -3.69
N ASP A 476 -12.91 25.07 -4.17
CA ASP A 476 -12.14 26.07 -4.95
C ASP A 476 -12.32 25.89 -6.46
N PHE A 477 -12.69 24.69 -6.91
CA PHE A 477 -13.03 24.33 -8.29
C PHE A 477 -13.95 23.11 -8.30
N ALA A 478 -14.40 22.69 -9.48
CA ALA A 478 -15.11 21.43 -9.67
C ALA A 478 -14.41 20.57 -10.72
N VAL A 479 -14.47 19.25 -10.54
CA VAL A 479 -14.12 18.23 -11.52
C VAL A 479 -15.38 17.46 -11.84
N ASN A 480 -15.67 17.28 -13.12
CA ASN A 480 -16.85 16.56 -13.56
C ASN A 480 -16.52 15.59 -14.68
N GLU A 481 -17.25 14.48 -14.67
CA GLU A 481 -17.29 13.55 -15.76
C GLU A 481 -18.64 13.65 -16.44
N GLN A 482 -18.60 13.92 -17.75
CA GLN A 482 -19.71 13.71 -18.68
C GLN A 482 -20.92 14.63 -18.52
N CYS A 483 -20.79 15.87 -18.02
CA CYS A 483 -21.96 16.72 -17.92
C CYS A 483 -22.65 16.99 -19.27
N ASN A 484 -21.91 16.93 -20.39
CA ASN A 484 -22.51 17.12 -21.69
C ASN A 484 -23.24 15.85 -22.15
N GLU A 485 -22.71 14.66 -21.84
CA GLU A 485 -23.41 13.40 -22.12
C GLU A 485 -24.74 13.31 -21.37
N TYR A 486 -24.74 13.76 -20.11
CA TYR A 486 -25.90 13.67 -19.21
C TYR A 486 -26.74 14.95 -19.14
N SER A 487 -26.41 15.98 -19.92
CA SER A 487 -27.14 17.25 -19.97
C SER A 487 -27.27 17.96 -18.62
N GLU A 488 -26.22 17.89 -17.80
CA GLU A 488 -26.18 18.42 -16.43
C GLU A 488 -25.21 19.60 -16.25
N CYS A 489 -24.56 20.06 -17.34
CA CYS A 489 -23.57 21.15 -17.27
C CYS A 489 -24.14 22.46 -16.69
N GLY A 490 -25.45 22.66 -16.75
CA GLY A 490 -26.11 23.86 -16.20
C GLY A 490 -25.90 24.04 -14.70
N GLY A 491 -25.80 22.94 -13.92
CA GLY A 491 -25.57 23.00 -12.47
C GLY A 491 -24.25 23.68 -12.10
N TYR A 492 -23.23 23.52 -12.94
CA TYR A 492 -21.89 24.07 -12.75
C TYR A 492 -21.80 25.59 -12.94
N SER A 493 -22.87 26.25 -13.38
CA SER A 493 -22.97 27.71 -13.38
C SER A 493 -22.74 28.31 -11.99
N ALA A 494 -23.03 27.57 -10.91
CA ALA A 494 -22.70 27.98 -9.55
C ALA A 494 -21.19 28.22 -9.35
N PHE A 495 -20.33 27.42 -9.97
CA PHE A 495 -18.87 27.60 -9.92
C PHE A 495 -18.41 28.69 -10.90
N THR A 496 -18.83 28.61 -12.17
CA THR A 496 -18.31 29.50 -13.22
C THR A 496 -18.74 30.95 -13.01
N SER A 497 -19.94 31.22 -12.49
CA SER A 497 -20.39 32.57 -12.12
C SER A 497 -19.59 33.19 -10.97
N ASN A 498 -18.93 32.36 -10.16
CA ASN A 498 -18.06 32.78 -9.06
C ASN A 498 -16.57 32.73 -9.44
N ASN A 499 -16.25 32.72 -10.75
CA ASN A 499 -14.89 32.66 -11.29
C ASN A 499 -14.06 31.44 -10.82
N LYS A 500 -14.73 30.36 -10.41
CA LYS A 500 -14.11 29.08 -10.09
C LYS A 500 -14.17 28.17 -11.32
N PRO A 501 -13.05 27.55 -11.73
CA PRO A 501 -13.03 26.71 -12.92
C PRO A 501 -13.82 25.43 -12.69
N VAL A 502 -14.35 24.90 -13.78
CA VAL A 502 -14.94 23.57 -13.86
C VAL A 502 -14.18 22.77 -14.90
N PHE A 503 -13.50 21.73 -14.42
CA PHE A 503 -12.69 20.81 -15.18
C PHE A 503 -13.58 19.63 -15.59
N ASN A 504 -13.93 19.53 -16.87
CA ASN A 504 -14.89 18.52 -17.36
C ASN A 504 -14.23 17.50 -18.28
N ALA A 505 -14.46 16.21 -18.06
CA ALA A 505 -13.99 15.14 -18.92
C ALA A 505 -15.15 14.49 -19.70
N GLU A 506 -14.94 14.18 -20.97
CA GLU A 506 -15.89 13.47 -21.83
C GLU A 506 -15.23 12.25 -22.47
N TYR A 507 -15.94 11.12 -22.50
CA TYR A 507 -15.37 9.82 -22.95
C TYR A 507 -16.06 9.24 -24.19
N ALA A 508 -17.25 9.74 -24.54
CA ALA A 508 -18.07 9.13 -25.57
C ALA A 508 -17.37 9.06 -26.93
N SER A 509 -17.48 7.91 -27.60
CA SER A 509 -16.82 7.64 -28.90
C SER A 509 -17.11 8.71 -29.97
N LYS A 510 -18.29 9.36 -29.92
CA LYS A 510 -18.67 10.46 -30.82
C LYS A 510 -17.75 11.68 -30.67
N TYR A 511 -17.27 11.98 -29.46
CA TYR A 511 -16.33 13.06 -29.21
C TYR A 511 -14.89 12.65 -29.56
N VAL A 512 -14.51 11.42 -29.24
CA VAL A 512 -13.18 10.87 -29.58
C VAL A 512 -12.95 10.89 -31.10
N LYS A 513 -13.92 10.37 -31.88
CA LYS A 513 -13.85 10.31 -33.35
C LYS A 513 -14.29 11.60 -34.06
N ASN A 514 -14.74 12.60 -33.30
CA ASN A 514 -15.41 13.80 -33.80
C ASN A 514 -16.52 13.50 -34.84
N THR A 515 -17.33 12.48 -34.57
CA THR A 515 -18.40 12.04 -35.49
C THR A 515 -19.36 13.20 -35.76
N SER A 516 -19.51 13.59 -37.02
CA SER A 516 -20.39 14.70 -37.44
C SER A 516 -20.12 16.03 -36.72
N GLY A 517 -18.86 16.30 -36.37
CA GLY A 517 -18.47 17.53 -35.67
C GLY A 517 -18.92 17.58 -34.20
N ALA A 518 -19.22 16.43 -33.58
CA ALA A 518 -19.71 16.38 -32.21
C ALA A 518 -18.74 16.98 -31.19
N ARG A 519 -17.43 16.78 -31.35
CA ARG A 519 -16.42 17.40 -30.48
C ARG A 519 -16.34 18.91 -30.68
N ASP A 520 -16.51 19.39 -31.91
CA ASP A 520 -16.48 20.83 -32.20
C ASP A 520 -17.67 21.56 -31.56
N LYS A 521 -18.85 20.92 -31.59
CA LYS A 521 -20.06 21.39 -30.90
C LYS A 521 -19.90 21.36 -29.38
N LEU A 522 -19.36 20.26 -28.85
CA LEU A 522 -18.99 20.15 -27.43
C LEU A 522 -18.10 21.32 -27.02
N CYS A 523 -16.97 21.51 -27.71
CA CYS A 523 -16.02 22.56 -27.35
C CYS A 523 -16.60 23.97 -27.48
N THR A 524 -17.50 24.21 -28.44
CA THR A 524 -18.21 25.50 -28.54
C THR A 524 -19.13 25.73 -27.36
N ALA A 525 -19.89 24.71 -26.94
CA ALA A 525 -20.77 24.80 -25.77
C ALA A 525 -19.97 24.96 -24.47
N SER A 526 -18.88 24.20 -24.29
CA SER A 526 -18.03 24.28 -23.10
C SER A 526 -17.42 25.67 -22.92
N ARG A 527 -16.87 26.25 -24.00
CA ARG A 527 -16.33 27.63 -23.96
C ARG A 527 -17.41 28.66 -23.64
N ALA A 528 -18.61 28.52 -24.20
CA ALA A 528 -19.73 29.41 -23.89
C ALA A 528 -20.19 29.32 -22.42
N ALA A 529 -20.04 28.15 -21.79
CA ALA A 529 -20.35 27.93 -20.39
C ALA A 529 -19.20 28.23 -19.41
N ASN A 530 -18.03 28.65 -19.90
CA ASN A 530 -16.78 28.77 -19.13
C ASN A 530 -16.36 27.45 -18.43
N ILE A 531 -16.60 26.32 -19.10
CA ILE A 531 -16.20 24.98 -18.65
C ILE A 531 -14.98 24.53 -19.46
N ARG A 532 -13.96 24.03 -18.77
CA ARG A 532 -12.69 23.56 -19.34
C ARG A 532 -12.81 22.09 -19.67
N THR A 533 -13.29 21.78 -20.88
CA THR A 533 -13.56 20.40 -21.29
C THR A 533 -12.35 19.72 -21.96
N LEU A 534 -12.06 18.50 -21.53
CA LEU A 534 -11.19 17.55 -22.20
C LEU A 534 -12.00 16.35 -22.71
N VAL A 535 -11.59 15.79 -23.85
CA VAL A 535 -12.01 14.46 -24.28
C VAL A 535 -10.83 13.51 -24.04
N LEU A 536 -11.02 12.53 -23.18
CA LEU A 536 -9.97 11.67 -22.61
C LEU A 536 -10.31 10.18 -22.80
N PRO A 537 -9.34 9.27 -22.69
CA PRO A 537 -9.61 7.84 -22.50
C PRO A 537 -10.27 7.62 -21.13
N LEU A 538 -11.18 6.64 -21.05
CA LEU A 538 -11.84 6.28 -19.79
C LEU A 538 -10.83 5.82 -18.74
N ASP A 539 -9.75 5.15 -19.17
CA ASP A 539 -8.69 4.65 -18.29
C ASP A 539 -7.77 5.77 -17.75
N LEU A 540 -7.91 7.00 -18.27
CA LEU A 540 -7.11 8.18 -17.90
C LEU A 540 -5.59 7.90 -17.96
N ASP A 541 -5.16 7.15 -18.99
CA ASP A 541 -3.80 6.63 -19.17
C ASP A 541 -2.88 7.54 -20.01
N GLY A 542 -3.43 8.66 -20.49
CA GLY A 542 -2.73 9.61 -21.37
C GLY A 542 -2.62 9.16 -22.83
N SER A 543 -3.31 8.09 -23.26
CA SER A 543 -3.26 7.59 -24.65
C SER A 543 -3.76 8.60 -25.68
N PHE A 544 -4.68 9.49 -25.31
CA PHE A 544 -5.03 10.68 -26.09
C PHE A 544 -5.54 11.80 -25.19
N ARG A 545 -5.44 13.04 -25.69
CA ARG A 545 -5.99 14.23 -25.04
C ARG A 545 -6.47 15.24 -26.08
N TYR A 546 -7.77 15.43 -26.19
CA TYR A 546 -8.33 16.52 -26.99
C TYR A 546 -8.84 17.62 -26.06
N SER A 547 -8.25 18.80 -26.16
CA SER A 547 -8.66 19.95 -25.36
C SER A 547 -9.58 20.87 -26.15
N CYS A 548 -10.57 21.43 -25.46
CA CYS A 548 -11.45 22.48 -26.00
C CYS A 548 -10.93 23.90 -25.77
N ASP A 549 -9.77 24.05 -25.12
CA ASP A 549 -9.12 25.33 -24.79
C ASP A 549 -8.34 25.94 -25.95
#